data_AF-A0A6P0KG49-F1
#
_entry.id   AF-A0A6P0KG49-F1
#
_cell.length_a   1.000
_cell.length_b   1.000
_cell.length_c   1.000
_cell.angle_alpha   90.00
_cell.angle_beta   90.00
_cell.angle_gamma   90.00
#
_symmetry.space_group_name_H-M   'P 1'
#
loop_
_entity.id
_entity.type
_entity.pdbx_description
1 polymer ?
#
loop_
_entity_poly.entity_id
_entity_poly.type
_entity_poly.pdbx_seq_one_letter_code
_entity_poly.pdbx_strand_id
1 'polypeptide(L)'
;MSDVLFDEWAFVENAQLIYDVVMPTMELVGDDARVIVNSTPNGRFGHYWGLLSEANGKDHDIDRICQDVKEGAIAPFQHWVDGDGANKVVIHWKAHPIHSTVDDYLEKKRQQTKMSKGGIQREYNLSFDASDQSVFDYEDIEAAAIGDYSEPDKELFYYLGIDTSTIGKDYTVAIVIGWNCRLTRYLTSLTG
;
A
#
# COMPACT_ATOMS: atom_id res chain seq x y z
N MET A 1 17.50 -8.56 28.76
CA MET A 1 16.44 -8.70 27.75
C MET A 1 15.42 -7.61 27.99
N SER A 2 15.25 -6.74 27.00
CA SER A 2 14.20 -5.71 26.95
C SER A 2 13.53 -5.88 25.61
N ASP A 3 12.23 -6.15 25.64
CA ASP A 3 11.44 -6.42 24.45
C ASP A 3 10.45 -5.27 24.26
N VAL A 4 10.45 -4.67 23.07
CA VAL A 4 9.46 -3.67 22.66
C VAL A 4 8.60 -4.27 21.56
N LEU A 5 7.29 -4.21 21.76
CA LEU A 5 6.29 -4.60 20.77
C LEU A 5 5.52 -3.35 20.31
N PHE A 6 5.56 -3.09 19.01
CA PHE A 6 4.75 -2.10 18.33
C PHE A 6 3.61 -2.78 17.59
N ASP A 7 2.44 -2.79 18.23
CA ASP A 7 1.21 -3.40 17.73
C ASP A 7 0.38 -2.44 16.88
N GLU A 8 -0.21 -2.95 15.79
CA GLU A 8 -0.93 -2.19 14.76
C GLU A 8 -0.16 -0.96 14.23
N TRP A 9 1.15 -1.14 14.03
CA TRP A 9 2.07 -0.03 13.77
C TRP A 9 1.79 0.76 12.48
N ALA A 10 1.17 0.16 11.47
CA ALA A 10 0.81 0.84 10.23
C ALA A 10 -0.28 1.90 10.42
N PHE A 11 -0.97 1.92 11.57
CA PHE A 11 -2.03 2.87 11.90
C PHE A 11 -1.60 3.95 12.90
N VAL A 12 -0.37 3.90 13.40
CA VAL A 12 0.12 4.85 14.40
C VAL A 12 0.59 6.15 13.72
N GLU A 13 -0.06 7.26 14.07
CA GLU A 13 0.40 8.59 13.65
C GLU A 13 1.76 8.92 14.30
N ASN A 14 2.64 9.57 13.54
CA ASN A 14 4.01 9.88 13.98
C ASN A 14 4.83 8.63 14.40
N ALA A 15 4.52 7.46 13.82
CA ALA A 15 5.22 6.21 14.09
C ALA A 15 6.75 6.35 14.07
N GLN A 16 7.32 7.02 13.06
CA GLN A 16 8.78 7.25 12.99
C GLN A 16 9.31 7.96 14.23
N LEU A 17 8.66 9.04 14.65
CA LEU A 17 9.10 9.83 15.81
C LEU A 17 9.09 8.98 17.09
N ILE A 18 8.05 8.16 17.28
CA ILE A 18 7.94 7.26 18.43
C ILE A 18 9.04 6.20 18.37
N TYR A 19 9.30 5.64 17.19
CA TYR A 19 10.40 4.68 17.01
C TYR A 19 11.74 5.28 17.41
N ASP A 20 12.06 6.46 16.85
CA ASP A 20 13.34 7.14 17.05
C ASP A 20 13.61 7.48 18.53
N VAL A 21 12.58 7.76 19.32
CA VAL A 21 12.75 8.01 20.77
C VAL A 21 12.83 6.73 21.59
N VAL A 22 12.28 5.61 21.11
CA VAL A 22 12.33 4.32 21.80
C VAL A 22 13.67 3.63 21.59
N MET A 23 14.24 3.69 20.39
CA MET A 23 15.48 2.97 20.06
C MET A 23 16.64 3.23 21.05
N PRO A 24 16.95 4.48 21.44
CA PRO A 24 18.03 4.77 22.38
C PRO A 24 17.79 4.19 23.79
N THR A 25 16.52 3.97 24.18
CA THR A 25 16.19 3.45 25.52
C THR A 25 16.64 2.00 25.71
N MET A 26 16.95 1.31 24.61
CA MET A 26 17.38 -0.09 24.61
C MET A 26 18.92 -0.26 24.58
N GLU A 27 19.70 0.81 24.42
CA GLU A 27 21.16 0.75 24.26
C GLU A 27 21.87 0.03 25.41
N LEU A 28 21.40 0.20 26.65
CA LEU A 28 21.99 -0.46 27.83
C LEU A 28 21.86 -1.98 27.80
N VAL A 29 20.91 -2.51 27.02
CA VAL A 29 20.69 -3.95 26.84
C VAL A 29 21.49 -4.49 25.65
N GLY A 30 21.95 -3.62 24.74
CA GLY A 30 22.76 -3.99 23.58
C GLY A 30 22.07 -5.03 22.70
N ASP A 31 22.83 -6.04 22.27
CA ASP A 31 22.39 -7.09 21.35
C ASP A 31 21.26 -7.99 21.90
N ASP A 32 21.00 -7.95 23.22
CA ASP A 32 19.90 -8.67 23.87
C ASP A 32 18.55 -7.93 23.80
N ALA A 33 18.51 -6.73 23.20
CA ALA A 33 17.29 -5.98 22.96
C ALA A 33 16.53 -6.54 21.76
N ARG A 34 15.20 -6.57 21.85
CA ARG A 34 14.35 -7.03 20.74
C ARG A 34 13.27 -6.02 20.44
N VAL A 35 13.11 -5.72 19.16
CA VAL A 35 12.03 -4.88 18.65
C VAL A 35 11.18 -5.74 17.74
N ILE A 36 9.89 -5.82 18.06
CA ILE A 36 8.90 -6.53 17.27
C ILE A 36 7.92 -5.47 16.77
N VAL A 37 7.75 -5.41 15.45
CA VAL A 37 6.78 -4.53 14.80
C VAL A 37 5.77 -5.43 14.10
N ASN A 38 4.51 -5.33 14.48
CA ASN A 38 3.41 -6.09 13.89
C ASN A 38 2.26 -5.16 13.52
N SER A 39 1.61 -5.45 12.39
CA SER A 39 0.47 -4.68 11.91
C SER A 39 -0.24 -5.44 10.80
N THR A 40 -1.51 -5.12 10.59
CA THR A 40 -2.12 -5.35 9.27
C THR A 40 -1.73 -4.25 8.29
N PRO A 41 -1.77 -4.51 6.97
CA PRO A 41 -1.47 -3.52 5.93
C PRO A 41 -2.26 -2.22 6.08
N ASN A 42 -1.67 -1.08 5.71
CA ASN A 42 -2.36 0.22 5.64
C ASN A 42 -1.78 1.10 4.53
N GLY A 43 -1.79 0.61 3.29
CA GLY A 43 -1.16 1.31 2.17
C GLY A 43 0.35 1.12 2.09
N ARG A 44 0.92 1.53 0.94
CA ARG A 44 2.36 1.47 0.64
C ARG A 44 3.09 2.74 1.07
N PHE A 45 2.84 3.19 2.29
CA PHE A 45 3.41 4.44 2.80
C PHE A 45 3.66 4.38 4.30
N GLY A 46 4.41 5.37 4.78
CA GLY A 46 4.73 5.53 6.20
C GLY A 46 5.80 4.56 6.70
N HIS A 47 6.07 4.67 7.99
CA HIS A 47 7.22 4.01 8.62
C HIS A 47 7.10 2.47 8.60
N TYR A 48 5.91 1.92 8.82
CA TYR A 48 5.71 0.47 8.75
C TYR A 48 6.02 -0.10 7.36
N TRP A 49 5.57 0.55 6.29
CA TRP A 49 5.85 0.11 4.93
C TRP A 49 7.35 0.18 4.61
N GLY A 50 8.03 1.26 5.02
CA GLY A 50 9.48 1.38 4.87
C GLY A 50 10.21 0.23 5.57
N LEU A 51 9.89 -0.01 6.85
CA LEU A 51 10.43 -1.13 7.61
C LEU A 51 10.16 -2.49 6.95
N LEU A 52 9.03 -2.69 6.27
CA LEU A 52 8.71 -3.97 5.65
C LEU A 52 9.35 -4.14 4.27
N SER A 53 9.43 -3.09 3.47
CA SER A 53 9.79 -3.15 2.03
C SER A 53 11.26 -2.89 1.72
N GLU A 54 11.99 -2.20 2.62
CA GLU A 54 13.39 -1.85 2.42
C GLU A 54 14.35 -3.02 2.72
N ALA A 55 15.56 -2.95 2.16
CA ALA A 55 16.68 -3.89 2.36
C ALA A 55 16.43 -5.38 2.02
N ASN A 56 15.28 -5.74 1.45
CA ASN A 56 14.87 -7.13 1.20
C ASN A 56 15.63 -7.87 0.09
N GLY A 57 16.40 -7.16 -0.75
CA GLY A 57 17.05 -7.71 -1.93
C GLY A 57 16.07 -7.91 -3.11
N LYS A 58 16.57 -8.43 -4.24
CA LYS A 58 15.79 -8.52 -5.49
C LYS A 58 14.71 -9.61 -5.49
N ASP A 59 14.85 -10.61 -4.62
CA ASP A 59 13.99 -11.79 -4.63
C ASP A 59 12.80 -11.68 -3.64
N HIS A 60 12.74 -10.61 -2.85
CA HIS A 60 11.75 -10.43 -1.79
C HIS A 60 11.01 -9.09 -1.94
N ASP A 61 10.32 -8.97 -3.08
CA ASP A 61 9.34 -7.91 -3.30
C ASP A 61 8.06 -8.22 -2.48
N ILE A 62 7.67 -7.29 -1.60
CA ILE A 62 6.54 -7.48 -0.68
C ILE A 62 5.22 -7.64 -1.42
N ASP A 63 4.99 -6.83 -2.46
CA ASP A 63 3.74 -6.89 -3.22
C ASP A 63 3.62 -8.24 -3.93
N ARG A 64 4.72 -8.69 -4.55
CA ARG A 64 4.77 -9.99 -5.20
C ARG A 64 4.58 -11.14 -4.20
N ILE A 65 5.26 -11.10 -3.06
CA ILE A 65 5.09 -12.11 -2.00
C ILE A 65 3.64 -12.15 -1.54
N CYS A 66 3.02 -11.00 -1.26
CA CYS A 66 1.64 -10.94 -0.82
C CYS A 66 0.69 -11.48 -1.90
N GLN A 67 0.92 -11.17 -3.18
CA GLN A 67 0.14 -11.72 -4.28
C GLN A 67 0.28 -13.24 -4.39
N ASP A 68 1.52 -13.75 -4.45
CA ASP A 68 1.81 -15.18 -4.57
C ASP A 68 1.23 -15.98 -3.39
N VAL A 69 1.23 -15.40 -2.17
CA VAL A 69 0.59 -15.98 -0.98
C VAL A 69 -0.94 -16.01 -1.10
N LYS A 70 -1.57 -14.92 -1.55
CA LYS A 70 -3.03 -14.83 -1.74
C LYS A 70 -3.50 -15.87 -2.75
N GLU A 71 -2.80 -15.96 -3.88
CA GLU A 71 -3.08 -16.89 -4.97
C GLU A 71 -2.73 -18.34 -4.62
N GLY A 72 -1.87 -18.55 -3.61
CA GLY A 72 -1.42 -19.87 -3.19
C GLY A 72 -0.30 -20.43 -4.06
N ALA A 73 0.41 -19.57 -4.79
CA ALA A 73 1.63 -19.93 -5.53
C ALA A 73 2.79 -20.25 -4.58
N ILE A 74 2.83 -19.61 -3.41
CA ILE A 74 3.79 -19.90 -2.33
C ILE A 74 3.07 -20.15 -0.99
N ALA A 75 3.82 -20.66 0.00
CA ALA A 75 3.28 -20.98 1.31
C ALA A 75 2.74 -19.74 2.03
N PRO A 76 1.67 -19.85 2.85
CA PRO A 76 1.02 -18.70 3.47
C PRO A 76 1.80 -18.05 4.63
N PHE A 77 2.92 -18.65 5.02
CA PHE A 77 3.88 -18.09 5.96
C PHE A 77 5.21 -17.92 5.22
N GLN A 78 5.72 -16.71 5.21
CA GLN A 78 7.01 -16.35 4.61
C GLN A 78 7.84 -15.59 5.64
N HIS A 79 9.14 -15.83 5.66
CA HIS A 79 10.07 -15.03 6.45
C HIS A 79 11.46 -15.03 5.81
N TRP A 80 12.20 -13.95 6.02
CA TRP A 80 13.58 -13.80 5.56
C TRP A 80 14.30 -12.77 6.43
N VAL A 81 15.63 -12.81 6.41
CA VAL A 81 16.46 -11.77 7.03
C VAL A 81 16.88 -10.82 5.91
N ASP A 82 16.64 -9.53 6.09
CA ASP A 82 17.01 -8.49 5.13
C ASP A 82 18.51 -8.16 5.17
N GLY A 83 18.95 -7.24 4.32
CA GLY A 83 20.33 -6.78 4.26
C GLY A 83 20.84 -6.09 5.53
N ASP A 84 19.93 -5.61 6.38
CA ASP A 84 20.23 -4.91 7.63
C ASP A 84 20.12 -5.81 8.87
N GLY A 85 19.78 -7.09 8.69
CA GLY A 85 19.68 -8.10 9.75
C GLY A 85 18.31 -8.21 10.41
N ALA A 86 17.29 -7.50 9.93
CA ALA A 86 15.93 -7.62 10.45
C ALA A 86 15.22 -8.85 9.86
N ASN A 87 14.60 -9.66 10.72
CA ASN A 87 13.77 -10.78 10.28
C ASN A 87 12.37 -10.27 9.91
N LYS A 88 12.07 -10.23 8.62
CA LYS A 88 10.75 -9.90 8.09
C LYS A 88 9.86 -11.13 8.09
N VAL A 89 8.58 -10.95 8.39
CA VAL A 89 7.61 -12.05 8.45
C VAL A 89 6.31 -11.59 7.78
N VAL A 90 5.79 -12.42 6.88
CA VAL A 90 4.47 -12.27 6.25
C VAL A 90 3.63 -13.49 6.62
N ILE A 91 2.47 -13.26 7.24
CA ILE A 91 1.56 -14.32 7.68
C ILE A 91 0.18 -14.05 7.13
N HIS A 92 -0.35 -15.02 6.37
CA HIS A 92 -1.69 -14.97 5.82
C HIS A 92 -2.66 -15.85 6.60
N TRP A 93 -3.97 -15.57 6.56
CA TRP A 93 -4.99 -16.37 7.28
C TRP A 93 -4.97 -17.86 6.89
N LYS A 94 -4.55 -18.18 5.67
CA LYS A 94 -4.35 -19.56 5.19
C LYS A 94 -3.24 -20.31 5.93
N ALA A 95 -2.39 -19.65 6.70
CA ALA A 95 -1.41 -20.31 7.57
C ALA A 95 -2.05 -20.88 8.85
N HIS A 96 -3.24 -20.40 9.23
CA HIS A 96 -3.90 -20.85 10.44
C HIS A 96 -4.52 -22.25 10.26
N PRO A 97 -4.24 -23.22 11.15
CA PRO A 97 -4.61 -24.63 10.95
C PRO A 97 -6.12 -24.89 10.92
N ILE A 98 -6.91 -23.99 11.51
CA ILE A 98 -8.39 -24.10 11.53
C ILE A 98 -9.05 -23.22 10.46
N HIS A 99 -8.47 -22.05 10.16
CA HIS A 99 -9.16 -21.10 9.28
C HIS A 99 -8.94 -21.45 7.82
N SER A 100 -7.76 -21.97 7.49
CA SER A 100 -7.40 -22.47 6.16
C SER A 100 -8.33 -23.57 5.63
N THR A 101 -9.01 -24.31 6.49
CA THR A 101 -9.95 -25.37 6.11
C THR A 101 -11.38 -24.87 5.84
N VAL A 102 -11.60 -23.55 5.86
CA VAL A 102 -12.92 -22.94 5.65
C VAL A 102 -12.94 -22.25 4.28
N ASP A 103 -13.62 -22.85 3.31
CA ASP A 103 -13.63 -22.40 1.90
C ASP A 103 -14.09 -20.95 1.72
N ASP A 104 -15.06 -20.51 2.52
CA ASP A 104 -15.67 -19.17 2.48
C ASP A 104 -15.26 -18.31 3.70
N TYR A 105 -14.07 -18.56 4.26
CA TYR A 105 -13.60 -17.92 5.50
C TYR A 105 -13.76 -16.40 5.50
N LEU A 106 -13.28 -15.73 4.45
CA LEU A 106 -13.31 -14.27 4.37
C LEU A 106 -14.74 -13.72 4.34
N GLU A 107 -15.66 -14.38 3.62
CA GLU A 107 -17.06 -13.93 3.55
C GLU A 107 -17.77 -14.16 4.88
N LYS A 108 -17.59 -15.33 5.50
CA LYS A 108 -18.11 -15.60 6.86
C LYS A 108 -17.57 -14.59 7.87
N LYS A 109 -16.27 -14.32 7.84
CA LYS A 109 -15.63 -13.39 8.76
C LYS A 109 -16.14 -11.97 8.55
N ARG A 110 -16.25 -11.52 7.30
CA ARG A 110 -16.83 -10.22 6.91
C ARG A 110 -18.25 -10.05 7.42
N GLN A 111 -19.10 -11.06 7.30
CA GLN A 111 -20.47 -11.03 7.81
C GLN A 111 -20.52 -10.96 9.35
N GLN A 112 -19.65 -11.73 10.02
CA GLN A 112 -19.57 -11.76 11.48
C GLN A 112 -19.05 -10.44 12.07
N THR A 113 -18.03 -9.85 11.45
CA THR A 113 -17.38 -8.61 11.91
C THR A 113 -18.02 -7.35 11.33
N LYS A 114 -18.96 -7.49 10.39
CA LYS A 114 -19.61 -6.38 9.66
C LYS A 114 -18.62 -5.45 8.96
N MET A 115 -17.49 -5.99 8.51
CA MET A 115 -16.45 -5.21 7.82
C MET A 115 -16.82 -4.91 6.37
N SER A 116 -16.26 -3.80 5.85
CA SER A 116 -16.30 -3.48 4.42
C SER A 116 -15.53 -4.54 3.61
N LYS A 117 -15.76 -4.56 2.30
CA LYS A 117 -14.96 -5.41 1.40
C LYS A 117 -13.48 -5.00 1.43
N GLY A 118 -13.17 -3.70 1.44
CA GLY A 118 -11.79 -3.23 1.59
C GLY A 118 -11.18 -3.65 2.92
N GLY A 119 -11.90 -3.40 4.02
CA GLY A 119 -11.44 -3.73 5.37
C GLY A 119 -11.11 -5.20 5.57
N ILE A 120 -11.94 -6.14 5.08
CA ILE A 120 -11.63 -7.58 5.23
C ILE A 120 -10.41 -8.00 4.39
N GLN A 121 -10.22 -7.39 3.22
CA GLN A 121 -9.06 -7.66 2.36
C GLN A 121 -7.77 -7.13 2.98
N ARG A 122 -7.82 -5.94 3.58
CA ARG A 122 -6.71 -5.35 4.32
C ARG A 122 -6.33 -6.20 5.53
N GLU A 123 -7.31 -6.50 6.37
CA GLU A 123 -7.10 -7.13 7.67
C GLU A 123 -6.70 -8.61 7.58
N TYR A 124 -7.32 -9.36 6.65
CA TYR A 124 -7.12 -10.80 6.59
C TYR A 124 -6.36 -11.25 5.34
N ASN A 125 -6.47 -10.53 4.22
CA ASN A 125 -6.00 -11.00 2.92
C ASN A 125 -4.76 -10.24 2.41
N LEU A 126 -3.94 -9.69 3.30
CA LEU A 126 -2.67 -9.01 3.00
C LEU A 126 -2.78 -7.92 1.91
N SER A 127 -3.87 -7.15 1.89
CA SER A 127 -4.10 -6.13 0.86
C SER A 127 -3.59 -4.76 1.30
N PHE A 128 -2.54 -4.26 0.64
CA PHE A 128 -2.04 -2.89 0.81
C PHE A 128 -2.83 -1.86 -0.03
N ASP A 129 -3.50 -2.29 -1.11
CA ASP A 129 -4.31 -1.43 -1.98
C ASP A 129 -5.66 -1.05 -1.40
N ALA A 130 -6.16 -1.83 -0.44
CA ALA A 130 -7.49 -1.68 0.13
C ALA A 130 -7.56 -0.48 1.10
N SER A 131 -7.39 0.73 0.58
CA SER A 131 -7.89 1.93 1.23
C SER A 131 -9.35 2.11 0.81
N ASP A 132 -10.26 2.25 1.77
CA ASP A 132 -11.64 2.69 1.48
C ASP A 132 -11.68 4.19 1.06
N GLN A 133 -10.51 4.80 0.77
CA GLN A 133 -10.32 6.23 0.46
C GLN A 133 -9.75 6.49 -0.94
N SER A 134 -9.02 5.57 -1.56
CA SER A 134 -8.49 5.78 -2.91
C SER A 134 -9.53 5.38 -3.96
N VAL A 135 -9.81 6.31 -4.87
CA VAL A 135 -10.70 6.07 -6.02
C VAL A 135 -9.95 5.36 -7.17
N PHE A 136 -8.61 5.41 -7.17
CA PHE A 136 -7.75 4.87 -8.21
C PHE A 136 -6.69 3.95 -7.61
N ASP A 137 -6.32 2.91 -8.36
CA ASP A 137 -5.26 1.99 -7.97
C ASP A 137 -3.88 2.66 -8.11
N TYR A 138 -2.91 2.25 -7.29
CA TYR A 138 -1.59 2.87 -7.27
C TYR A 138 -0.85 2.78 -8.62
N GLU A 139 -1.00 1.64 -9.30
CA GLU A 139 -0.39 1.38 -10.61
C GLU A 139 -0.89 2.36 -11.68
N ASP A 140 -2.20 2.68 -11.68
CA ASP A 140 -2.79 3.67 -12.59
C ASP A 140 -2.28 5.08 -12.28
N ILE A 141 -2.11 5.40 -10.99
CA ILE A 141 -1.57 6.71 -10.56
C ILE A 141 -0.11 6.85 -11.01
N GLU A 142 0.72 5.84 -10.80
CA GLU A 142 2.13 5.86 -11.18
C GLU A 142 2.28 5.97 -12.72
N ALA A 143 1.49 5.20 -13.48
CA ALA A 143 1.46 5.28 -14.93
C ALA A 143 1.01 6.66 -15.44
N ALA A 144 0.08 7.32 -14.73
CA ALA A 144 -0.45 8.63 -15.09
C ALA A 144 0.32 9.82 -14.48
N ALA A 145 1.28 9.59 -13.59
CA ALA A 145 2.04 10.63 -12.90
C ALA A 145 3.03 11.38 -13.81
N ILE A 146 3.31 10.83 -15.01
CA ILE A 146 4.16 11.45 -16.02
C ILE A 146 3.26 11.97 -17.14
N GLY A 147 3.00 13.27 -17.14
CA GLY A 147 2.19 13.93 -18.17
C GLY A 147 3.01 14.35 -19.39
N ASP A 148 2.44 14.19 -20.59
CA ASP A 148 2.88 14.88 -21.78
C ASP A 148 2.28 16.30 -21.79
N TYR A 149 3.13 17.31 -21.59
CA TYR A 149 2.72 18.71 -21.60
C TYR A 149 3.05 19.36 -22.95
N SER A 150 2.12 20.15 -23.47
CA SER A 150 2.30 20.90 -24.71
C SER A 150 1.88 22.36 -24.55
N GLU A 151 2.43 23.22 -25.40
CA GLU A 151 1.95 24.59 -25.54
C GLU A 151 0.47 24.63 -26.01
N PRO A 152 -0.27 25.71 -25.73
CA PRO A 152 -1.63 25.89 -26.21
C PRO A 152 -1.72 25.88 -27.75
N ASP A 153 -2.64 25.07 -28.27
CA ASP A 153 -2.96 24.90 -29.67
C ASP A 153 -4.41 25.36 -29.92
N LYS A 154 -4.57 26.24 -30.90
CA LYS A 154 -5.87 26.84 -31.26
C LYS A 154 -6.85 25.82 -31.85
N GLU A 155 -6.38 24.65 -32.28
CA GLU A 155 -7.22 23.58 -32.83
C GLU A 155 -7.76 22.61 -31.77
N LEU A 156 -7.38 22.77 -30.49
CA LEU A 156 -7.84 21.94 -29.37
C LEU A 156 -8.98 22.58 -28.58
N PHE A 157 -9.87 21.74 -28.07
CA PHE A 157 -10.81 22.13 -27.02
C PHE A 157 -10.14 21.96 -25.66
N TYR A 158 -10.23 22.98 -24.81
CA TYR A 158 -9.66 22.94 -23.48
C TYR A 158 -10.74 22.83 -22.43
N TYR A 159 -10.57 21.87 -21.52
CA TYR A 159 -11.34 21.73 -20.30
C TYR A 159 -10.47 22.16 -19.14
N LEU A 160 -11.01 22.99 -18.27
CA LEU A 160 -10.32 23.50 -17.09
C LEU A 160 -11.12 23.16 -15.84
N GLY A 161 -10.52 22.39 -14.95
CA GLY A 161 -10.98 22.19 -13.59
C GLY A 161 -10.17 23.05 -12.65
N ILE A 162 -10.82 23.87 -11.84
CA ILE A 162 -10.16 24.72 -10.84
C ILE A 162 -10.63 24.29 -9.46
N ASP A 163 -9.68 23.94 -8.61
CA ASP A 163 -9.89 23.77 -7.18
C ASP A 163 -9.21 24.93 -6.43
N THR A 164 -10.03 25.79 -5.83
CA THR A 164 -9.54 26.97 -5.12
C THR A 164 -9.34 26.66 -3.65
N SER A 165 -8.14 26.94 -3.13
CA SER A 165 -7.89 26.89 -1.69
C SER A 165 -8.82 27.90 -1.00
N THR A 166 -9.61 27.47 -0.02
CA THR A 166 -10.60 28.34 0.63
C THR A 166 -9.93 29.25 1.68
N ILE A 167 -9.67 28.73 2.88
CA ILE A 167 -9.11 29.48 4.02
C ILE A 167 -7.91 28.73 4.65
N GLY A 168 -7.57 27.56 4.11
CA GLY A 168 -6.46 26.70 4.57
C GLY A 168 -5.10 27.07 3.97
N LYS A 169 -4.09 26.25 4.30
CA LYS A 169 -2.74 26.31 3.69
C LYS A 169 -2.64 25.46 2.40
N ASP A 170 -3.77 24.95 1.91
CA ASP A 170 -3.80 24.08 0.75
C ASP A 170 -3.46 24.84 -0.53
N TYR A 171 -3.03 24.11 -1.55
CA TYR A 171 -2.72 24.68 -2.84
C TYR A 171 -4.00 24.96 -3.62
N THR A 172 -4.03 26.10 -4.33
CA THR A 172 -4.96 26.28 -5.44
C THR A 172 -4.43 25.50 -6.63
N VAL A 173 -5.24 24.59 -7.16
CA VAL A 173 -4.87 23.69 -8.26
C VAL A 173 -5.76 23.97 -9.46
N ALA A 174 -5.15 24.05 -10.64
CA ALA A 174 -5.87 24.14 -11.91
C ALA A 174 -5.36 23.05 -12.86
N ILE A 175 -6.26 22.18 -13.29
CA ILE A 175 -5.98 21.09 -14.23
C ILE A 175 -6.54 21.50 -15.59
N VAL A 176 -5.67 21.57 -16.61
CA VAL A 176 -6.05 21.87 -17.99
C VAL A 176 -5.90 20.61 -18.83
N ILE A 177 -6.97 20.19 -19.50
CA ILE A 177 -6.97 19.03 -20.40
C ILE A 177 -7.32 19.51 -21.80
N GLY A 178 -6.39 19.30 -22.74
CA GLY A 178 -6.62 19.54 -24.17
C GLY A 178 -7.23 18.30 -24.84
N TRP A 179 -8.29 18.49 -25.64
CA TRP A 179 -8.98 17.42 -26.37
C TRP A 179 -9.08 17.75 -27.86
N ASN A 180 -8.65 16.81 -28.70
CA ASN A 180 -8.74 16.91 -30.15
C ASN A 180 -9.85 16.02 -30.71
N CYS A 181 -10.94 16.63 -31.19
CA CYS A 181 -12.04 15.90 -31.83
C CYS A 181 -11.66 15.18 -33.14
N ARG A 182 -10.50 15.50 -33.76
CA ARG A 182 -10.07 14.89 -35.03
C ARG A 182 -9.34 13.55 -34.87
N LEU A 183 -8.75 13.28 -33.71
CA LEU A 183 -8.02 12.02 -33.46
C LEU A 183 -8.95 10.80 -33.32
N THR A 184 -10.21 11.00 -32.90
CA THR A 184 -11.18 9.90 -32.73
C THR A 184 -11.65 9.27 -34.05
N ARG A 185 -11.49 9.96 -35.20
CA ARG A 185 -11.85 9.42 -36.53
C ARG A 185 -10.79 8.49 -37.14
N TYR A 186 -9.54 8.54 -36.69
CA TYR A 186 -8.47 7.69 -37.24
C TYR A 186 -8.36 6.33 -36.54
N LEU A 187 -8.81 6.22 -35.29
CA LEU A 187 -8.86 4.93 -34.59
C LEU A 187 -10.05 4.04 -35.01
N THR A 188 -11.05 4.60 -35.68
CA THR A 188 -12.20 3.85 -36.23
C THR A 188 -12.05 3.47 -37.71
N SER A 189 -10.95 3.86 -38.38
CA SER A 189 -10.70 3.53 -39.80
C SER A 189 -9.53 2.55 -40.03
N LEU A 190 -8.92 2.00 -38.97
CA LEU A 190 -7.88 0.96 -39.05
C LEU A 190 -8.42 -0.46 -38.76
N THR A 191 -9.73 -0.65 -38.70
CA THR A 191 -10.39 -1.97 -38.75
C THR A 191 -11.36 -1.99 -39.92
N GLY A 192 -10.81 -2.16 -41.13
CA GLY A 192 -11.52 -2.43 -42.36
C GLY A 192 -10.72 -3.37 -43.23
#